data_AF-A0A953ACG9-F1
#
_entry.id   AF-A0A953ACG9-F1
#
_cell.length_a   1.000
_cell.length_b   1.000
_cell.length_c   1.000
_cell.angle_alpha   90.00
_cell.angle_beta   90.00
_cell.angle_gamma   90.00
#
_symmetry.space_group_name_H-M   'P 1'
#
loop_
_entity.id
_entity.type
_entity.pdbx_description
1 polymer ?
#
loop_
_entity_poly.entity_id
_entity_poly.type
_entity_poly.pdbx_seq_one_letter_code
_entity_poly.pdbx_strand_id
1 'polypeptide(L)'
;MRFFTRVIPALLLIAAAIAAWGAVYYCIVVADVGAERDFWAGRRLLAYGAFVLAPTLTFLPIGRLLRIPLYELEAIVGWSTLAYVVTFVHPGERPSRAVLLLFLVPLTMSLATIFTLVSYAVGLRLLTRRSQRYDFVRARREGYLVAMFIVGCLLLSLLDVLTAVNAALLALILMLLEVFLLSRGPAPRQPVPAPLDPYTDTP
;
A
#
# COMPACT_ATOMS: atom_id res chain seq x y z
N MET A 1 -31.43 -17.79 7.11
CA MET A 1 -31.55 -16.36 7.48
C MET A 1 -30.22 -15.65 7.76
N ARG A 2 -29.21 -16.28 8.39
CA ARG A 2 -27.90 -15.63 8.68
C ARG A 2 -27.00 -15.30 7.47
N PHE A 3 -27.24 -15.94 6.32
CA PHE A 3 -26.51 -15.69 5.08
C PHE A 3 -26.95 -14.37 4.42
N PHE A 4 -28.27 -14.17 4.28
CA PHE A 4 -28.85 -12.95 3.71
C PHE A 4 -28.48 -11.68 4.50
N THR A 5 -28.44 -11.75 5.83
CA THR A 5 -28.08 -10.59 6.68
C THR A 5 -26.63 -10.15 6.57
N ARG A 6 -25.73 -10.98 6.01
CA ARG A 6 -24.32 -10.61 5.77
C ARG A 6 -24.02 -10.26 4.31
N VAL A 7 -24.75 -10.85 3.37
CA VAL A 7 -24.54 -10.63 1.93
C VAL A 7 -25.05 -9.27 1.49
N ILE A 8 -26.24 -8.86 1.93
CA ILE A 8 -26.82 -7.55 1.58
C ILE A 8 -25.89 -6.38 1.97
N PRO A 9 -25.40 -6.26 3.22
CA PRO A 9 -24.52 -5.15 3.58
C PRO A 9 -23.18 -5.21 2.86
N ALA A 10 -22.66 -6.40 2.53
CA ALA A 10 -21.45 -6.53 1.73
C ALA A 10 -21.66 -6.04 0.29
N LEU A 11 -22.78 -6.38 -0.34
CA LEU A 11 -23.13 -5.90 -1.68
C LEU A 11 -23.34 -4.38 -1.70
N LEU A 12 -24.03 -3.83 -0.69
CA LEU A 12 -24.21 -2.39 -0.56
C LEU A 12 -22.87 -1.67 -0.39
N LEU A 13 -21.95 -2.23 0.40
CA LEU A 13 -20.61 -1.68 0.57
C LEU A 13 -19.81 -1.71 -0.74
N ILE A 14 -19.87 -2.82 -1.49
CA ILE A 14 -19.21 -2.92 -2.80
C ILE A 14 -19.79 -1.89 -3.77
N ALA A 15 -21.11 -1.78 -3.85
CA ALA A 15 -21.77 -0.80 -4.70
C ALA A 15 -21.39 0.65 -4.30
N ALA A 16 -21.33 0.94 -3.00
CA ALA A 16 -20.90 2.24 -2.49
C ALA A 16 -19.43 2.54 -2.81
N ALA A 17 -18.54 1.54 -2.69
CA ALA A 17 -17.13 1.70 -3.06
C ALA A 17 -16.97 1.96 -4.56
N ILE A 18 -17.69 1.20 -5.42
CA ILE A 18 -17.69 1.42 -6.87
C ILE A 18 -18.22 2.81 -7.21
N ALA A 19 -19.33 3.23 -6.60
CA ALA A 19 -19.89 4.56 -6.80
C ALA A 19 -18.92 5.66 -6.35
N ALA A 20 -18.23 5.47 -5.22
CA ALA A 20 -17.23 6.42 -4.73
C ALA A 20 -16.03 6.54 -5.68
N TRP A 21 -15.48 5.42 -6.18
CA TRP A 21 -14.43 5.45 -7.21
C TRP A 21 -14.92 6.05 -8.53
N GLY A 22 -16.18 5.81 -8.90
CA GLY A 22 -16.83 6.47 -10.03
C GLY A 22 -16.91 7.99 -9.85
N ALA A 23 -17.21 8.46 -8.63
CA ALA A 23 -17.18 9.89 -8.30
C ALA A 23 -15.76 10.47 -8.38
N VAL A 24 -14.74 9.75 -7.90
CA VAL A 24 -13.33 10.13 -8.07
C VAL A 24 -12.99 10.27 -9.55
N TYR A 25 -13.31 9.26 -10.37
CA TYR A 25 -13.09 9.31 -11.81
C TYR A 25 -13.79 10.50 -12.47
N TYR A 26 -15.06 10.73 -12.12
CA TYR A 26 -15.83 11.86 -12.62
C TYR A 26 -15.19 13.20 -12.25
N CYS A 27 -14.77 13.38 -11.00
CA CYS A 27 -14.10 14.60 -10.54
C CYS A 27 -12.79 14.87 -11.28
N ILE A 28 -11.99 13.83 -11.54
CA ILE A 28 -10.67 13.96 -12.17
C ILE A 28 -10.81 14.15 -13.68
N VAL A 29 -11.56 13.27 -14.36
CA VAL A 29 -11.53 13.16 -15.82
C VAL A 29 -12.63 13.98 -16.50
N VAL A 30 -13.82 14.05 -15.89
CA VAL A 30 -15.00 14.66 -16.53
C VAL A 30 -15.20 16.11 -16.09
N ALA A 31 -15.15 16.34 -14.79
CA ALA A 31 -15.38 17.67 -14.22
C ALA A 31 -14.10 18.53 -14.15
N ASP A 32 -12.93 17.93 -14.40
CA ASP A 32 -11.60 18.55 -14.32
C ASP A 32 -11.48 19.52 -13.14
N VAL A 33 -11.76 19.00 -11.95
CA VAL A 33 -11.77 19.80 -10.70
C VAL A 33 -10.38 20.40 -10.41
N GLY A 34 -9.32 19.87 -11.04
CA GLY A 34 -7.97 20.40 -10.98
C GLY A 34 -7.80 21.79 -11.59
N ALA A 35 -8.64 22.18 -12.54
CA ALA A 35 -8.60 23.50 -13.19
C ALA A 35 -9.12 24.64 -12.29
N GLU A 36 -9.89 24.32 -11.26
CA GLU A 36 -10.53 25.31 -10.39
C GLU A 36 -9.53 25.90 -9.39
N ARG A 37 -9.24 27.20 -9.51
CA ARG A 37 -8.17 27.87 -8.75
C ARG A 37 -8.49 28.07 -7.27
N ASP A 38 -9.75 28.32 -6.93
CA ASP A 38 -10.16 28.55 -5.55
C ASP A 38 -10.11 27.23 -4.76
N PHE A 39 -9.36 27.20 -3.67
CA PHE A 39 -9.18 26.03 -2.82
C PHE A 39 -10.48 25.63 -2.09
N TRP A 40 -11.32 26.61 -1.76
CA TRP A 40 -12.57 26.39 -1.01
C TRP A 40 -13.79 26.21 -1.91
N ALA A 41 -13.58 26.10 -3.23
CA ALA A 41 -14.65 25.82 -4.16
C ALA A 41 -15.40 24.53 -3.75
N GLY A 42 -16.73 24.59 -3.75
CA GLY A 42 -17.57 23.46 -3.32
C GLY A 42 -17.27 22.16 -4.08
N ARG A 43 -16.91 22.24 -5.36
CA ARG A 43 -16.51 21.09 -6.18
C ARG A 43 -15.21 20.44 -5.70
N ARG A 44 -14.21 21.24 -5.28
CA ARG A 44 -12.97 20.73 -4.70
C ARG A 44 -13.19 20.09 -3.34
N LEU A 45 -14.04 20.68 -2.50
CA LEU A 45 -14.42 20.08 -1.21
C LEU A 45 -15.09 18.71 -1.40
N LEU A 46 -15.99 18.59 -2.38
CA LEU A 46 -16.59 17.30 -2.75
C LEU A 46 -15.54 16.31 -3.26
N ALA A 47 -14.58 16.76 -4.08
CA ALA A 47 -13.49 15.92 -4.56
C ALA A 47 -12.59 15.44 -3.42
N TYR A 48 -12.20 16.30 -2.47
CA TYR A 48 -11.44 15.89 -1.28
C TYR A 48 -12.17 14.83 -0.47
N GLY A 49 -13.48 15.03 -0.25
CA GLY A 49 -14.34 14.04 0.39
C GLY A 49 -14.31 12.70 -0.36
N ALA A 50 -14.48 12.72 -1.68
CA ALA A 50 -14.44 11.52 -2.51
C ALA A 50 -13.07 10.81 -2.48
N PHE A 51 -11.97 11.57 -2.51
CA PHE A 51 -10.60 11.04 -2.50
C PHE A 51 -10.28 10.29 -1.21
N VAL A 52 -10.89 10.67 -0.08
CA VAL A 52 -10.75 9.93 1.19
C VAL A 52 -11.80 8.83 1.31
N LEU A 53 -13.05 9.09 0.91
CA LEU A 53 -14.16 8.13 1.04
C LEU A 53 -13.95 6.88 0.19
N ALA A 54 -13.52 7.01 -1.06
CA ALA A 54 -13.33 5.88 -1.97
C ALA A 54 -12.33 4.83 -1.44
N PRO A 55 -11.09 5.20 -1.05
CA PRO A 55 -10.17 4.24 -0.46
C PRO A 55 -10.61 3.81 0.94
N THR A 56 -11.27 4.64 1.73
CA THR A 56 -11.80 4.23 3.05
C THR A 56 -12.85 3.12 2.90
N LEU A 57 -13.81 3.27 2.00
CA LEU A 57 -14.84 2.26 1.74
C LEU A 57 -14.25 0.96 1.18
N THR A 58 -13.13 1.04 0.47
CA THR A 58 -12.48 -0.13 -0.14
C THR A 58 -11.58 -0.85 0.86
N PHE A 59 -10.62 -0.15 1.46
CA PHE A 59 -9.53 -0.77 2.21
C PHE A 59 -9.82 -0.98 3.69
N LEU A 60 -10.70 -0.18 4.31
CA LEU A 60 -11.10 -0.38 5.71
C LEU A 60 -11.76 -1.75 5.94
N PRO A 61 -12.75 -2.22 5.14
CA PRO A 61 -13.33 -3.54 5.33
C PRO A 61 -12.34 -4.66 5.00
N ILE A 62 -11.47 -4.47 4.00
CA ILE A 62 -10.43 -5.43 3.63
C ILE A 62 -9.41 -5.60 4.77
N GLY A 63 -8.90 -4.50 5.32
CA GLY A 63 -7.97 -4.50 6.46
C GLY A 63 -8.57 -5.18 7.69
N ARG A 64 -9.85 -4.87 8.00
CA ARG A 64 -10.59 -5.52 9.10
C ARG A 64 -10.78 -7.02 8.88
N LEU A 65 -11.07 -7.44 7.65
CA LEU A 65 -11.26 -8.85 7.30
C LEU A 65 -9.96 -9.65 7.43
N LEU A 66 -8.86 -9.07 6.94
CA LEU A 66 -7.55 -9.73 6.92
C LEU A 66 -6.77 -9.56 8.25
N ARG A 67 -7.27 -8.70 9.17
CA ARG A 67 -6.64 -8.36 10.46
C ARG A 67 -5.18 -7.94 10.31
N ILE A 68 -4.90 -7.22 9.24
CA ILE A 68 -3.57 -6.77 8.92
C ILE A 68 -3.32 -5.44 9.64
N PRO A 69 -2.29 -5.32 10.51
CA PRO A 69 -2.02 -4.07 11.19
C PRO A 69 -1.56 -2.98 10.21
N LEU A 70 -2.16 -1.79 10.33
CA LEU A 70 -1.81 -0.56 9.61
C LEU A 70 -2.05 -0.57 8.09
N TYR A 71 -2.48 -1.68 7.49
CA TYR A 71 -2.69 -1.77 6.05
C TYR A 71 -3.77 -0.80 5.55
N GLU A 72 -4.89 -0.69 6.28
CA GLU A 72 -5.94 0.25 5.92
C GLU A 72 -5.43 1.70 5.90
N LEU A 73 -4.56 2.09 6.83
CA LEU A 73 -4.02 3.44 6.90
C LEU A 73 -3.08 3.72 5.72
N GLU A 74 -2.18 2.78 5.41
CA GLU A 74 -1.28 2.92 4.26
C GLU A 74 -2.03 3.01 2.95
N ALA A 75 -3.08 2.20 2.78
CA ALA A 75 -3.90 2.24 1.59
C ALA A 75 -4.69 3.54 1.50
N ILE A 76 -5.36 3.96 2.58
CA ILE A 76 -6.13 5.20 2.60
C ILE A 76 -5.22 6.40 2.32
N VAL A 77 -4.09 6.53 3.02
CA VAL A 77 -3.16 7.64 2.82
C VAL A 77 -2.54 7.60 1.43
N GLY A 78 -2.07 6.44 0.97
CA GLY A 78 -1.45 6.28 -0.34
C GLY A 78 -2.38 6.67 -1.48
N TRP A 79 -3.58 6.09 -1.51
CA TRP A 79 -4.55 6.33 -2.58
C TRP A 79 -5.16 7.74 -2.51
N SER A 80 -5.46 8.27 -1.32
CA SER A 80 -5.98 9.63 -1.18
C SER A 80 -4.94 10.65 -1.64
N THR A 81 -3.68 10.46 -1.24
CA THR A 81 -2.58 11.36 -1.65
C THR A 81 -2.32 11.24 -3.15
N LEU A 82 -2.35 10.02 -3.71
CA LEU A 82 -2.19 9.82 -5.15
C LEU A 82 -3.31 10.51 -5.95
N ALA A 83 -4.58 10.35 -5.55
CA ALA A 83 -5.71 11.02 -6.18
C ALA A 83 -5.57 12.55 -6.12
N TYR A 84 -5.20 13.08 -4.95
CA TYR A 84 -4.92 14.51 -4.79
C TYR A 84 -3.82 15.00 -5.73
N VAL A 85 -2.68 14.29 -5.78
CA VAL A 85 -1.52 14.68 -6.60
C VAL A 85 -1.89 14.63 -8.08
N VAL A 86 -2.52 13.56 -8.55
CA VAL A 86 -2.96 13.43 -9.95
C VAL A 86 -3.95 14.53 -10.35
N THR A 87 -4.79 14.99 -9.43
CA THR A 87 -5.82 16.00 -9.74
C THR A 87 -5.28 17.43 -9.71
N PHE A 88 -4.47 17.77 -8.69
CA PHE A 88 -4.13 19.16 -8.40
C PHE A 88 -2.68 19.52 -8.72
N VAL A 89 -1.79 18.52 -8.78
CA VAL A 89 -0.37 18.75 -9.04
C VAL A 89 -0.12 18.56 -10.52
N HIS A 90 -0.08 19.67 -11.25
CA HIS A 90 0.26 19.67 -12.66
C HIS A 90 1.78 19.60 -12.81
N PRO A 91 2.34 18.51 -13.38
CA PRO A 91 3.74 18.50 -13.75
C PRO A 91 3.90 19.47 -14.92
N GLY A 92 4.52 20.62 -14.69
CA GLY A 92 4.97 21.48 -15.80
C GLY A 92 5.95 20.75 -16.71
N GLU A 93 6.40 21.39 -17.79
CA GLU A 93 7.29 20.77 -18.81
C GLU A 93 8.56 20.11 -18.23
N ARG A 94 9.05 20.63 -17.10
CA ARG A 94 10.15 20.02 -16.33
C ARG A 94 9.74 19.90 -14.86
N PRO A 95 9.19 18.74 -14.45
CA PRO A 95 8.79 18.56 -13.06
C PRO A 95 10.02 18.66 -12.15
N SER A 96 9.90 19.45 -11.09
CA SER A 96 10.93 19.53 -10.07
C SER A 96 11.08 18.17 -9.36
N ARG A 97 12.26 17.91 -8.80
CA ARG A 97 12.52 16.68 -8.03
C ARG A 97 11.50 16.47 -6.90
N ALA A 98 11.04 17.55 -6.29
CA ALA A 98 10.02 17.51 -5.23
C ALA A 98 8.66 17.05 -5.75
N VAL A 99 8.21 17.55 -6.91
CA VAL A 99 6.96 17.13 -7.55
C VAL A 99 7.02 15.65 -7.97
N LEU A 100 8.17 15.22 -8.48
CA LEU A 100 8.40 13.83 -8.84
C LEU A 100 8.29 12.91 -7.61
N LEU A 101 8.92 13.27 -6.49
CA LEU A 101 8.81 12.51 -5.24
C LEU A 101 7.39 12.52 -4.67
N LEU A 102 6.71 13.66 -4.77
CA LEU A 102 5.32 13.82 -4.34
C LEU A 102 4.37 12.91 -5.13
N PHE A 103 4.71 12.53 -6.36
CA PHE A 103 3.98 11.55 -7.15
C PHE A 103 4.43 10.11 -6.91
N LEU A 104 5.74 9.86 -6.93
CA LEU A 104 6.30 8.51 -6.84
C LEU A 104 6.05 7.85 -5.48
N VAL A 105 6.09 8.62 -4.38
CA VAL A 105 5.91 8.07 -3.03
C VAL A 105 4.47 7.55 -2.82
N PRO A 106 3.40 8.35 -3.06
CA PRO A 106 2.04 7.86 -3.00
C PRO A 106 1.76 6.73 -4.00
N LEU A 107 2.37 6.79 -5.20
CA LEU A 107 2.24 5.71 -6.18
C LEU A 107 2.83 4.40 -5.65
N THR A 108 4.02 4.46 -5.03
CA THR A 108 4.68 3.30 -4.43
C THR A 108 3.84 2.72 -3.29
N MET A 109 3.34 3.56 -2.39
CA MET A 109 2.47 3.11 -1.30
C MET A 109 1.18 2.48 -1.83
N SER A 110 0.54 3.09 -2.83
CA SER A 110 -0.70 2.57 -3.43
C SER A 110 -0.46 1.22 -4.09
N LEU A 111 0.58 1.09 -4.92
CA LEU A 111 0.95 -0.18 -5.55
C LEU A 111 1.32 -1.24 -4.51
N ALA A 112 2.08 -0.87 -3.48
CA ALA A 112 2.47 -1.79 -2.41
C ALA A 112 1.24 -2.37 -1.71
N THR A 113 0.16 -1.59 -1.53
CA THR A 113 -1.08 -2.09 -0.91
C THR A 113 -1.81 -3.12 -1.79
N ILE A 114 -1.78 -2.95 -3.13
CA ILE A 114 -2.32 -3.95 -4.06
C ILE A 114 -1.47 -5.21 -4.02
N PHE A 115 -0.15 -5.09 -4.20
CA PHE A 115 0.73 -6.24 -4.27
C PHE A 115 0.84 -6.98 -2.95
N THR A 116 0.75 -6.31 -1.81
CA THR A 116 0.66 -6.97 -0.50
C THR A 116 -0.58 -7.86 -0.43
N LEU A 117 -1.72 -7.40 -0.94
CA LEU A 117 -2.96 -8.18 -0.99
C LEU A 117 -2.81 -9.40 -1.91
N VAL A 118 -2.19 -9.21 -3.07
CA VAL A 118 -1.91 -10.27 -4.04
C VAL A 118 -0.95 -11.31 -3.45
N SER A 119 0.19 -10.89 -2.90
CA SER A 119 1.15 -11.78 -2.25
C SER A 119 0.53 -12.54 -1.08
N TYR A 120 -0.31 -11.88 -0.28
CA TYR A 120 -1.05 -12.55 0.79
C TYR A 120 -2.02 -13.60 0.25
N ALA A 121 -2.80 -13.28 -0.80
CA ALA A 121 -3.74 -14.21 -1.41
C ALA A 121 -3.03 -15.40 -2.08
N VAL A 122 -1.92 -15.16 -2.76
CA VAL A 122 -1.07 -16.19 -3.39
C VAL A 122 -0.44 -17.08 -2.31
N GLY A 123 0.09 -16.49 -1.24
CA GLY A 123 0.62 -17.20 -0.08
C GLY A 123 -0.44 -18.09 0.56
N LEU A 124 -1.66 -17.59 0.74
CA LEU A 124 -2.78 -18.37 1.29
C LEU A 124 -3.16 -19.56 0.39
N ARG A 125 -3.17 -19.37 -0.94
CA ARG A 125 -3.54 -20.42 -1.91
C ARG A 125 -2.46 -21.50 -2.06
N LEU A 126 -1.19 -21.11 -1.99
CA LEU A 126 -0.06 -22.04 -2.16
C LEU A 126 0.29 -22.78 -0.86
N LEU A 127 0.10 -22.16 0.30
CA LEU A 127 0.45 -22.75 1.60
C LEU A 127 -0.71 -23.46 2.30
N THR A 128 -1.86 -23.66 1.65
CA THR A 128 -2.96 -24.51 2.15
C THR A 128 -2.52 -25.94 2.54
N ARG A 129 -1.30 -26.36 2.14
CA ARG A 129 -0.69 -27.66 2.46
C ARG A 129 0.35 -27.66 3.60
N ARG A 130 0.76 -26.51 4.14
CA ARG A 130 1.66 -26.44 5.31
C ARG A 130 1.03 -25.58 6.39
N SER A 131 0.87 -26.15 7.60
CA SER A 131 0.28 -25.53 8.79
C SER A 131 1.06 -24.34 9.36
N GLN A 132 1.91 -23.69 8.58
CA GLN A 132 2.57 -22.44 8.96
C GLN A 132 1.64 -21.28 8.65
N ARG A 133 1.25 -20.55 9.71
CA ARG A 133 0.67 -19.21 9.60
C ARG A 133 1.60 -18.40 8.68
N TYR A 134 1.13 -18.05 7.49
CA TYR A 134 1.89 -17.21 6.57
C TYR A 134 2.08 -15.83 7.21
N ASP A 135 3.33 -15.41 7.37
CA ASP A 135 3.69 -14.17 8.05
C ASP A 135 3.31 -12.96 7.19
N PHE A 136 2.33 -12.18 7.66
CA PHE A 136 1.91 -10.92 7.01
C PHE A 136 3.10 -9.98 6.72
N VAL A 137 4.08 -9.91 7.62
CA VAL A 137 5.27 -9.06 7.47
C VAL A 137 6.02 -9.40 6.18
N ARG A 138 6.06 -10.69 5.81
CA ARG A 138 6.67 -11.16 4.57
C ARG A 138 5.84 -10.73 3.36
N ALA A 139 4.53 -10.91 3.39
CA ALA A 139 3.62 -10.50 2.30
C ALA A 139 3.75 -9.00 1.99
N ARG A 140 3.81 -8.17 3.04
CA ARG A 140 3.99 -6.72 2.91
C ARG A 140 5.34 -6.38 2.31
N ARG A 141 6.41 -7.01 2.79
CA ARG A 141 7.76 -6.81 2.24
C ARG A 141 7.82 -7.15 0.74
N GLU A 142 7.29 -8.31 0.36
CA GLU A 142 7.21 -8.73 -1.05
C GLU A 142 6.40 -7.71 -1.88
N GLY A 143 5.28 -7.22 -1.35
CA GLY A 143 4.46 -6.18 -1.99
C GLY A 143 5.22 -4.87 -2.23
N TYR A 144 5.99 -4.40 -1.24
CA TYR A 144 6.83 -3.21 -1.38
C TYR A 144 7.97 -3.40 -2.38
N LEU A 145 8.61 -4.57 -2.41
CA LEU A 145 9.68 -4.86 -3.37
C LEU A 145 9.16 -4.80 -4.81
N VAL A 146 8.01 -5.41 -5.08
CA VAL A 146 7.37 -5.36 -6.40
C VAL A 146 6.97 -3.92 -6.76
N ALA A 147 6.39 -3.18 -5.82
CA ALA A 147 6.04 -1.77 -6.04
C ALA A 147 7.28 -0.91 -6.34
N MET A 148 8.36 -1.07 -5.57
CA MET A 148 9.63 -0.37 -5.81
C MET A 148 10.25 -0.74 -7.15
N PHE A 149 10.14 -2.00 -7.59
CA PHE A 149 10.61 -2.41 -8.91
C PHE A 149 9.86 -1.67 -10.02
N ILE A 150 8.52 -1.68 -9.97
CA ILE A 150 7.68 -1.02 -10.98
C ILE A 150 7.91 0.49 -11.00
N VAL A 151 7.91 1.12 -9.82
CA VAL A 151 8.12 2.57 -9.70
C VAL A 151 9.57 2.95 -10.05
N GLY A 152 10.54 2.11 -9.75
CA GLY A 152 11.93 2.30 -10.16
C GLY A 152 12.11 2.19 -11.68
N CYS A 153 11.46 1.23 -12.33
CA CYS A 153 11.40 1.15 -13.80
C CYS A 153 10.74 2.39 -14.41
N LEU A 154 9.64 2.86 -13.81
CA LEU A 154 8.99 4.12 -14.22
C LEU A 154 9.95 5.30 -14.08
N LEU A 155 10.68 5.40 -12.96
CA LEU A 155 11.68 6.45 -12.74
C LEU A 155 12.80 6.40 -13.78
N LEU A 156 13.34 5.20 -14.09
CA LEU A 156 14.34 5.03 -15.15
C LEU A 156 13.79 5.42 -16.51
N SER A 157 12.51 5.15 -16.78
CA SER A 157 11.82 5.56 -18.01
C SER A 157 11.71 7.07 -18.10
N LEU A 158 11.37 7.75 -17.01
CA LEU A 158 11.26 9.21 -16.96
C LEU A 158 12.63 9.91 -17.11
N LEU A 159 13.72 9.19 -16.85
CA LEU A 159 15.09 9.67 -17.02
C LEU A 159 15.69 9.27 -18.38
N ASP A 160 14.92 8.65 -19.28
CA ASP A 160 15.37 8.09 -20.57
C ASP A 160 16.55 7.11 -20.46
N VAL A 161 16.71 6.51 -19.27
CA VAL A 161 17.80 5.56 -18.96
C VAL A 161 17.25 4.13 -18.84
N LEU A 162 15.97 3.91 -19.13
CA LEU A 162 15.37 2.59 -19.11
C LEU A 162 15.95 1.70 -20.22
N THR A 163 16.81 0.78 -19.82
CA THR A 163 17.33 -0.29 -20.67
C THR A 163 17.04 -1.63 -20.01
N ALA A 164 17.01 -2.71 -20.79
CA ALA A 164 16.86 -4.06 -20.25
C ALA A 164 17.91 -4.38 -19.18
N VAL A 165 19.13 -3.87 -19.35
CA VAL A 165 20.24 -4.01 -18.39
C VAL A 165 19.94 -3.28 -17.09
N ASN A 166 19.50 -2.01 -17.15
CA ASN A 166 19.19 -1.23 -15.94
C ASN A 166 17.98 -1.80 -15.18
N ALA A 167 16.98 -2.30 -15.90
CA ALA A 167 15.86 -3.02 -15.29
C ALA A 167 16.31 -4.32 -14.63
N ALA A 168 17.17 -5.11 -15.28
CA ALA A 168 17.71 -6.35 -14.71
C ALA A 168 18.59 -6.09 -13.48
N LEU A 169 19.41 -5.03 -13.51
CA LEU A 169 20.21 -4.61 -12.35
C LEU A 169 19.33 -4.20 -11.18
N LEU A 170 18.26 -3.41 -11.43
CA LEU A 170 17.30 -3.04 -10.39
C LEU A 170 16.63 -4.29 -9.79
N ALA A 171 16.19 -5.22 -10.63
CA ALA A 171 15.62 -6.49 -10.16
C ALA A 171 16.63 -7.29 -9.31
N LEU A 172 17.89 -7.36 -9.74
CA LEU A 172 18.95 -8.04 -9.02
C LEU A 172 19.21 -7.40 -7.65
N ILE A 173 19.28 -6.07 -7.57
CA ILE A 173 19.47 -5.34 -6.32
C ILE A 173 18.33 -5.64 -5.35
N LEU A 174 17.07 -5.62 -5.82
CA LEU A 174 15.90 -5.89 -4.99
C LEU A 174 15.84 -7.37 -4.55
N MET A 175 16.23 -8.30 -5.42
CA MET A 175 16.34 -9.72 -5.08
C MET A 175 17.41 -9.96 -4.01
N LEU A 176 18.58 -9.33 -4.15
CA LEU A 176 19.64 -9.41 -3.15
C LEU A 176 19.20 -8.79 -1.82
N LEU A 177 18.47 -7.67 -1.87
CA LEU A 177 17.88 -7.05 -0.69
C LEU A 177 16.91 -8.01 0.02
N GLU A 178 16.07 -8.73 -0.74
CA GLU A 178 15.18 -9.72 -0.16
C GLU A 178 15.95 -10.85 0.53
N VAL A 179 16.97 -11.41 -0.13
CA VAL A 179 17.83 -12.46 0.43
C VAL A 179 18.53 -11.98 1.70
N PHE A 180 19.02 -10.74 1.69
CA PHE A 180 19.67 -10.11 2.85
C PHE A 180 18.70 -9.88 4.03
N LEU A 181 17.47 -9.48 3.75
CA LEU A 181 16.44 -9.32 4.78
C LEU A 181 15.99 -10.66 5.35
N LEU A 182 16.00 -11.72 4.54
CA LEU A 182 15.71 -13.09 4.99
C LEU A 182 16.84 -13.68 5.84
N SER A 183 18.10 -13.32 5.57
CA SER A 183 19.25 -13.83 6.34
C SER A 183 19.37 -13.22 7.74
N ARG A 184 18.86 -11.99 7.95
CA ARG A 184 18.77 -11.32 9.26
C ARG A 184 17.58 -11.80 10.11
N GLY A 185 17.40 -13.12 10.25
CA GLY A 185 16.35 -13.70 11.10
C GLY A 185 16.31 -13.10 12.51
N PRO A 186 15.15 -13.12 13.19
CA PRO A 186 14.98 -12.43 14.47
C PRO A 186 16.04 -12.92 15.48
N ALA A 187 16.75 -11.97 16.09
CA ALA A 187 17.75 -12.27 17.10
C ALA A 187 17.13 -13.18 18.19
N PRO A 188 17.84 -14.24 18.63
CA PRO A 188 17.33 -15.09 19.70
C PRO A 188 17.01 -14.19 20.90
N ARG A 189 15.77 -14.27 21.40
CA ARG A 189 15.39 -13.61 22.66
C ARG A 189 16.41 -14.07 23.70
N GLN A 190 17.21 -13.15 24.22
CA GLN A 190 18.07 -13.47 25.34
C GLN A 190 17.16 -14.04 26.45
N PRO A 191 17.49 -15.21 27.02
CA PRO A 191 16.74 -15.74 28.13
C PRO A 191 16.74 -14.68 29.24
N VAL A 192 15.55 -14.37 29.76
CA VAL A 192 15.39 -13.53 30.95
C VAL A 192 16.31 -14.10 32.02
N PRO A 193 17.27 -13.33 32.58
CA PRO A 193 18.14 -13.85 33.62
C PRO A 193 17.26 -14.37 34.76
N ALA A 194 17.52 -15.60 35.19
CA ALA A 194 16.79 -16.22 36.28
C ALA A 194 16.85 -15.29 37.52
N PRO A 195 15.76 -15.16 38.29
CA PRO A 195 15.81 -14.43 39.54
C PRO A 195 16.93 -15.04 40.39
N LEU A 196 17.85 -14.19 40.88
CA LEU A 196 18.89 -14.62 41.82
C LEU A 196 18.19 -15.20 43.05
N ASP A 197 18.41 -16.50 43.29
CA ASP A 197 17.86 -17.21 44.44
C ASP A 197 18.61 -16.70 45.69
N PRO A 198 17.95 -16.02 46.64
CA PRO A 198 18.63 -15.34 47.75
C PRO A 198 19.18 -16.26 48.84
N TYR A 199 19.22 -17.58 48.60
CA TYR A 199 19.60 -18.58 49.61
C TYR A 199 20.88 -19.35 49.28
N THR A 200 21.61 -19.02 48.22
CA THR A 200 22.91 -19.62 47.95
C THR A 200 24.04 -18.64 48.25
N ASP A 201 24.27 -18.41 49.54
CA ASP A 201 25.62 -18.15 50.06
C ASP A 201 25.77 -18.96 51.38
N THR A 202 26.49 -20.06 51.20
CA THR A 202 27.09 -21.04 52.12
C THR A 202 27.77 -20.42 53.36
N PRO A 203 28.08 -21.18 54.44
CA PRO A 203 28.55 -22.58 54.43
C PRO A 203 27.86 -23.59 55.36
#